data_AF-A0A1M6U2V6-F1
#
_entry.id   AF-A0A1M6U2V6-F1
#
_cell.length_a   1.000
_cell.length_b   1.000
_cell.length_c   1.000
_cell.angle_alpha   90.00
_cell.angle_beta   90.00
_cell.angle_gamma   90.00
#
_symmetry.space_group_name_H-M   'P 1'
#
loop_
_entity.id
_entity.type
_entity.pdbx_description
1 polymer ?
#
loop_
_entity_poly.entity_id
_entity_poly.type
_entity_poly.pdbx_seq_one_letter_code
_entity_poly.pdbx_strand_id
1 'polypeptide(L)'
;MFYKHWKKIFLAIAAFFWNGCGDNASSSDVRGTCTFSGGACPEYGVDMYVCENPEDFQSPDSTKCTYVKRFPCSDFYKCDDGLSCDKVEGETIFTCYDNQEHVTTYTEDEFKAMYDVKEPE
;
A
#
# COMPACT_ATOMS: atom_id res chain seq x y z
N MET A 1 62.15 24.40 27.61
CA MET A 1 62.18 24.39 26.13
C MET A 1 60.76 24.49 25.62
N PHE A 2 60.49 25.53 24.84
CA PHE A 2 59.16 26.04 24.51
C PHE A 2 58.37 25.10 23.57
N TYR A 3 57.21 24.66 24.07
CA TYR A 3 56.12 24.06 23.31
C TYR A 3 55.70 24.99 22.15
N LYS A 4 56.22 24.74 20.94
CA LYS A 4 55.96 25.52 19.73
C LYS A 4 55.13 24.72 18.72
N HIS A 5 53.86 24.40 19.03
CA HIS A 5 52.88 24.11 17.95
C HIS A 5 51.38 24.09 18.31
N TRP A 6 50.91 24.84 19.31
CA TRP A 6 49.48 24.76 19.71
C TRP A 6 48.65 26.02 19.45
N LYS A 7 49.10 26.92 18.56
CA LYS A 7 48.45 28.23 18.33
C LYS A 7 47.76 28.43 16.97
N LYS A 8 47.45 27.36 16.21
CA LYS A 8 46.85 27.52 14.86
C LYS A 8 45.68 26.59 14.50
N ILE A 9 44.92 26.04 15.46
CA ILE A 9 43.72 25.23 15.14
C ILE A 9 42.50 25.64 15.99
N PHE A 10 42.41 26.92 16.37
CA PHE A 10 41.26 27.40 17.15
C PHE A 10 40.33 28.36 16.39
N LEU A 11 40.51 28.57 15.08
CA LEU A 11 39.74 29.62 14.39
C LEU A 11 39.45 29.36 12.91
N ALA A 12 39.03 28.14 12.54
CA ALA A 12 38.66 27.86 11.13
C ALA A 12 37.61 26.75 10.90
N ILE A 13 36.80 26.35 11.91
CA ILE A 13 35.76 25.31 11.69
C ILE A 13 34.32 25.85 11.86
N ALA A 14 34.13 27.07 12.39
CA ALA A 14 32.79 27.66 12.56
C ALA A 14 32.24 28.40 11.32
N ALA A 15 32.95 28.40 10.19
CA ALA A 15 32.52 29.07 8.95
C ALA A 15 31.99 28.11 7.86
N PHE A 16 31.98 26.79 8.12
CA PHE A 16 31.43 25.79 7.20
C PHE A 16 29.96 25.40 7.48
N PHE A 17 29.30 26.08 8.42
CA PHE A 17 27.89 25.82 8.77
C PHE A 17 26.91 26.89 8.30
N TRP A 18 27.30 27.81 7.40
CA TRP A 18 26.39 28.90 7.00
C TRP A 18 26.54 29.43 5.57
N ASN A 19 26.85 28.59 4.58
CA ASN A 19 26.52 28.91 3.18
C ASN A 19 26.57 27.64 2.33
N GLY A 20 25.40 27.04 2.09
CA GLY A 20 25.30 26.01 1.04
C GLY A 20 24.23 24.95 1.23
N CYS A 21 23.01 25.31 1.66
CA CYS A 21 21.79 24.89 0.95
C CYS A 21 20.60 25.61 1.59
N GLY A 22 20.26 26.78 1.05
CA GLY A 22 18.86 27.15 1.03
C GLY A 22 18.24 26.33 -0.09
N ASP A 23 17.45 25.34 0.28
CA ASP A 23 16.31 24.95 -0.51
C ASP A 23 15.26 24.57 0.51
N ASN A 24 14.04 25.06 0.27
CA ASN A 24 12.85 24.37 0.71
C ASN A 24 13.13 22.88 0.49
N ALA A 25 13.40 22.13 1.56
CA ALA A 25 12.98 20.77 1.58
C ALA A 25 11.46 20.88 1.53
N SER A 26 10.95 21.06 0.30
CA SER A 26 9.80 20.32 -0.17
C SER A 26 9.95 19.01 0.56
N SER A 27 9.09 18.81 1.56
CA SER A 27 8.76 17.47 1.99
C SER A 27 8.26 16.88 0.70
N SER A 28 9.19 16.35 -0.11
CA SER A 28 8.87 15.35 -1.09
C SER A 28 8.33 14.29 -0.18
N ASP A 29 7.02 14.31 0.03
CA ASP A 29 6.24 13.16 0.40
C ASP A 29 6.83 12.05 -0.48
N VAL A 30 7.80 11.31 0.06
CA VAL A 30 8.37 10.15 -0.61
C VAL A 30 7.29 9.12 -0.42
N ARG A 31 6.21 9.28 -1.19
CA ARG A 31 5.21 8.27 -1.35
C ARG A 31 5.93 7.10 -1.99
N GLY A 32 5.88 5.94 -1.33
CA GLY A 32 6.35 4.71 -1.96
C GLY A 32 5.59 4.52 -3.27
N THR A 33 6.20 3.91 -4.27
CA THR A 33 5.48 3.58 -5.50
C THR A 33 4.98 2.15 -5.43
N CYS A 34 3.67 1.95 -5.56
CA CYS A 34 3.09 0.62 -5.77
C CYS A 34 2.65 0.46 -7.22
N THR A 35 3.00 -0.67 -7.82
CA THR A 35 2.62 -0.99 -9.20
C THR A 35 1.67 -2.17 -9.19
N PHE A 36 0.59 -2.09 -9.98
CA PHE A 36 -0.28 -3.23 -10.20
C PHE A 36 0.51 -4.40 -10.80
N SER A 37 0.42 -5.56 -10.15
CA SER A 37 1.17 -6.77 -10.49
C SER A 37 0.30 -7.87 -11.11
N GLY A 38 -1.02 -7.69 -11.09
CA GLY A 38 -2.00 -8.62 -11.64
C GLY A 38 -3.23 -8.72 -10.74
N GLY A 39 -4.27 -9.38 -11.24
CA GLY A 39 -5.44 -9.73 -10.44
C GLY A 39 -5.70 -11.23 -10.51
N ALA A 40 -6.09 -11.83 -9.39
CA ALA A 40 -6.65 -13.18 -9.38
C ALA A 40 -8.17 -13.05 -9.34
N CYS A 41 -8.79 -13.31 -10.49
CA CYS A 41 -10.20 -13.62 -10.57
C CYS A 41 -10.34 -15.13 -10.75
N PRO A 42 -11.12 -15.84 -9.93
CA PRO A 42 -11.52 -17.18 -10.29
C PRO A 42 -12.28 -17.11 -11.63
N GLU A 43 -11.92 -18.00 -12.57
CA GLU A 43 -12.43 -18.04 -13.95
C GLU A 43 -13.97 -18.07 -14.02
N TYR A 44 -14.56 -18.60 -12.95
CA TYR A 44 -15.96 -18.45 -12.59
C TYR A 44 -15.94 -17.94 -11.16
N GLY A 45 -16.29 -16.67 -10.93
CA GLY A 45 -16.75 -16.25 -9.60
C GLY A 45 -17.71 -17.32 -9.13
N VAL A 46 -17.40 -18.00 -8.01
CA VAL A 46 -18.28 -19.06 -7.52
C VAL A 46 -19.48 -18.33 -6.92
N ASP A 47 -20.39 -17.97 -7.79
CA ASP A 47 -21.59 -17.26 -7.47
C ASP A 47 -22.57 -18.27 -6.92
N MET A 48 -23.06 -18.01 -5.71
CA MET A 48 -23.98 -18.90 -5.06
C MET A 48 -25.24 -18.12 -4.71
N TYR A 49 -26.39 -18.69 -5.07
CA TYR A 49 -27.65 -18.30 -4.46
C TYR A 49 -27.75 -18.97 -3.10
N VAL A 50 -27.74 -18.16 -2.05
CA VAL A 50 -27.98 -18.61 -0.68
C VAL A 50 -29.44 -18.31 -0.37
N CYS A 51 -30.26 -19.36 -0.29
CA CYS A 51 -31.65 -19.25 0.14
C CYS A 51 -31.72 -19.55 1.64
N GLU A 52 -32.38 -18.71 2.42
CA GLU A 52 -32.57 -18.93 3.87
C GLU A 52 -33.48 -20.14 4.12
N ASN A 53 -34.46 -20.38 3.23
CA ASN A 53 -35.32 -21.55 3.30
C ASN A 53 -35.00 -22.58 2.20
N PRO A 54 -35.05 -23.88 2.52
CA PRO A 54 -34.78 -24.94 1.55
C PRO A 54 -35.84 -25.05 0.44
N GLU A 55 -37.08 -24.62 0.70
CA GLU A 55 -38.17 -24.64 -0.29
C GLU A 55 -37.98 -23.60 -1.40
N ASP A 56 -37.23 -22.55 -1.11
CA ASP A 56 -36.99 -21.45 -2.05
C ASP A 56 -35.99 -21.83 -3.15
N PHE A 57 -35.18 -22.87 -2.96
CA PHE A 57 -34.31 -23.44 -4.00
C PHE A 57 -35.05 -23.95 -5.24
N GLN A 58 -36.32 -24.35 -5.08
CA GLN A 58 -37.15 -24.85 -6.18
C GLN A 58 -38.12 -23.76 -6.70
N SER A 59 -38.09 -22.57 -6.11
CA SER A 59 -38.97 -21.49 -6.49
C SER A 59 -38.52 -20.87 -7.82
N PRO A 60 -39.43 -20.59 -8.76
CA PRO A 60 -39.10 -19.81 -9.95
C PRO A 60 -38.85 -18.32 -9.63
N ASP A 61 -39.07 -17.91 -8.39
CA ASP A 61 -38.88 -16.53 -7.92
C ASP A 61 -37.44 -16.31 -7.45
N SER A 62 -36.65 -15.62 -8.27
CA SER A 62 -35.23 -15.34 -8.02
C SER A 62 -34.99 -14.31 -6.91
N THR A 63 -36.03 -13.66 -6.37
CA THR A 63 -35.89 -12.68 -5.27
C THR A 63 -35.81 -13.33 -3.89
N LYS A 64 -36.11 -14.63 -3.78
CA LYS A 64 -36.12 -15.36 -2.50
C LYS A 64 -34.76 -15.87 -2.04
N CYS A 65 -33.79 -15.89 -2.94
CA CYS A 65 -32.42 -16.30 -2.64
C CYS A 65 -31.50 -15.10 -2.82
N THR A 66 -30.59 -14.90 -1.88
CA THR A 66 -29.60 -13.84 -1.99
C THR A 66 -28.46 -14.31 -2.88
N TYR A 67 -28.15 -13.52 -3.91
CA TYR A 67 -26.96 -13.72 -4.71
C TYR A 67 -25.74 -13.29 -3.89
N VAL A 68 -24.79 -14.20 -3.68
CA VAL A 68 -23.54 -13.94 -2.96
C VAL A 68 -22.37 -14.30 -3.85
N LYS A 69 -21.47 -13.32 -4.05
CA LYS A 69 -20.17 -13.52 -4.71
C LYS A 69 -19.23 -14.16 -3.68
N ARG A 70 -19.05 -15.49 -3.72
CA ARG A 70 -18.25 -16.20 -2.70
C ARG A 70 -16.75 -15.93 -2.83
N PHE A 71 -16.28 -15.64 -4.04
CA PHE A 71 -14.89 -15.31 -4.32
C PHE A 71 -14.83 -14.08 -5.23
N PRO A 72 -14.83 -12.87 -4.65
CA PRO A 72 -14.52 -11.64 -5.39
C PRO A 72 -13.13 -11.72 -6.03
N CYS A 73 -12.92 -10.94 -7.10
CA CYS A 73 -11.58 -10.76 -7.65
C CYS A 73 -10.67 -10.11 -6.60
N SER A 74 -9.37 -10.34 -6.68
CA SER A 74 -8.38 -9.63 -5.87
C SER A 74 -7.32 -9.01 -6.77
N ASP A 75 -7.08 -7.73 -6.58
CA ASP A 75 -6.04 -6.96 -7.26
C ASP A 75 -4.77 -6.97 -6.41
N PHE A 76 -3.63 -7.28 -7.02
CA PHE A 76 -2.34 -7.35 -6.33
C PHE A 76 -1.44 -6.20 -6.75
N TYR A 77 -0.82 -5.56 -5.77
CA TYR A 77 0.10 -4.45 -5.92
C TYR A 77 1.45 -4.82 -5.33
N LYS A 78 2.53 -4.48 -6.04
CA LYS A 78 3.90 -4.61 -5.55
C LYS A 78 4.47 -3.22 -5.30
N CYS A 79 4.89 -2.99 -4.06
CA CYS A 79 5.43 -1.73 -3.61
C CYS A 79 6.96 -1.77 -3.57
N ASP A 80 7.58 -0.60 -3.77
CA ASP A 80 9.03 -0.42 -3.85
C ASP A 80 9.76 -0.62 -2.51
N ASP A 81 9.05 -0.46 -1.40
CA ASP A 81 9.47 -0.79 -0.04
C ASP A 81 9.52 -2.31 0.23
N GLY A 82 9.08 -3.13 -0.73
CA GLY A 82 9.07 -4.58 -0.64
C GLY A 82 7.80 -5.15 -0.02
N LEU A 83 6.76 -4.34 0.18
CA LEU A 83 5.43 -4.84 0.52
C LEU A 83 4.70 -5.38 -0.71
N SER A 84 3.94 -6.45 -0.49
CA SER A 84 2.96 -6.95 -1.46
C SER A 84 1.57 -6.72 -0.88
N CYS A 85 0.74 -5.95 -1.57
CA CYS A 85 -0.60 -5.61 -1.10
C CYS A 85 -1.66 -6.21 -2.00
N ASP A 86 -2.75 -6.68 -1.43
CA ASP A 86 -3.93 -7.12 -2.16
C ASP A 86 -5.17 -6.29 -1.77
N LYS A 87 -6.04 -6.04 -2.74
CA LYS A 87 -7.35 -5.45 -2.53
C LYS A 87 -8.40 -6.37 -3.11
N VAL A 88 -9.39 -6.71 -2.29
CA VAL A 88 -10.54 -7.48 -2.73
C VAL A 88 -11.56 -6.58 -3.44
N GLU A 89 -12.07 -7.04 -4.58
CA GLU A 89 -13.08 -6.34 -5.37
C GLU A 89 -14.36 -6.15 -4.54
N GLY A 90 -14.78 -4.89 -4.39
CA GLY A 90 -15.93 -4.51 -3.56
C GLY A 90 -15.57 -4.13 -2.13
N GLU A 91 -14.32 -4.34 -1.70
CA GLU A 91 -13.79 -3.84 -0.44
C GLU A 91 -13.02 -2.52 -0.61
N THR A 92 -12.84 -1.80 0.49
CA THR A 92 -12.05 -0.55 0.56
C THR A 92 -10.75 -0.72 1.36
N ILE A 93 -10.44 -1.96 1.74
CA ILE A 93 -9.28 -2.30 2.56
C ILE A 93 -8.22 -2.96 1.68
N PHE A 94 -6.98 -2.52 1.85
CA PHE A 94 -5.78 -3.12 1.29
C PHE A 94 -5.11 -3.95 2.37
N THR A 95 -4.81 -5.21 2.07
CA THR A 95 -4.06 -6.09 2.95
C THR A 95 -2.65 -6.23 2.42
N CYS A 96 -1.67 -5.75 3.18
CA CYS A 96 -0.26 -5.76 2.81
C CYS A 96 0.53 -6.78 3.63
N TYR A 97 1.40 -7.52 2.95
CA TYR A 97 2.32 -8.48 3.53
C TYR A 97 3.74 -7.97 3.33
N ASP A 98 4.52 -7.98 4.41
CA ASP A 98 5.96 -7.80 4.31
C ASP A 98 6.67 -9.12 3.94
N ASN A 99 7.98 -9.04 3.72
CA ASN A 99 8.82 -10.20 3.41
C ASN A 99 8.93 -11.22 4.56
N GLN A 100 8.42 -10.89 5.75
CA GLN A 100 8.37 -11.74 6.94
C GLN A 100 6.93 -12.24 7.22
N GLU A 101 6.02 -12.08 6.25
CA GLU A 101 4.60 -12.45 6.35
C GLU A 101 3.82 -11.69 7.44
N HIS A 102 4.32 -10.54 7.89
CA HIS A 102 3.56 -9.64 8.75
C HIS A 102 2.45 -8.97 7.96
N VAL A 103 1.23 -9.09 8.46
CA VAL A 103 0.03 -8.54 7.81
C VAL A 103 -0.28 -7.16 8.39
N THR A 104 -0.37 -6.17 7.51
CA THR A 104 -0.86 -4.83 7.85
C THR A 104 -2.02 -4.47 6.92
N THR A 105 -3.09 -3.91 7.47
CA THR A 105 -4.26 -3.49 6.68
C THR A 105 -4.33 -1.98 6.63
N TYR A 106 -4.64 -1.44 5.45
CA TYR A 106 -4.82 -0.01 5.21
C TYR A 106 -6.18 0.25 4.58
N THR A 107 -6.82 1.36 4.90
CA THR A 107 -7.94 1.86 4.10
C THR A 107 -7.43 2.40 2.76
N GLU A 108 -8.33 2.52 1.78
CA GLU A 108 -7.99 3.08 0.47
C GLU A 108 -7.38 4.49 0.56
N ASP A 109 -7.90 5.33 1.46
CA ASP A 109 -7.38 6.69 1.67
C ASP A 109 -5.97 6.68 2.28
N GLU A 110 -5.72 5.80 3.26
CA GLU A 110 -4.39 5.63 3.87
C GLU A 110 -3.39 5.09 2.86
N PHE A 111 -3.79 4.08 2.09
CA PHE A 111 -2.94 3.46 1.08
C PHE A 111 -2.55 4.46 -0.01
N LYS A 112 -3.52 5.24 -0.55
CA LYS A 112 -3.25 6.29 -1.55
C LYS A 112 -2.54 7.53 -0.98
N ALA A 113 -2.60 7.75 0.34
CA ALA A 113 -1.83 8.79 0.99
C ALA A 113 -0.35 8.41 1.12
N MET A 114 -0.07 7.12 1.34
CA MET A 114 1.29 6.58 1.49
C MET A 114 1.94 6.18 0.18
N TYR A 115 1.15 5.71 -0.80
CA TYR A 115 1.66 5.15 -2.03
C TYR A 115 1.10 5.83 -3.28
N ASP A 116 1.97 6.07 -4.26
CA ASP A 116 1.57 6.40 -5.62
C ASP A 116 1.31 5.09 -6.38
N VAL A 117 0.03 4.85 -6.73
CA VAL A 117 -0.41 3.60 -7.35
C VAL A 117 -0.45 3.79 -8.86
N LYS A 118 0.43 3.08 -9.57
CA LYS A 118 0.39 3.02 -11.03
C LYS A 118 -0.60 1.95 -11.47
N GLU A 119 -1.80 2.38 -11.84
CA GLU A 119 -2.79 1.54 -12.49
C GLU A 119 -2.34 1.17 -13.93
N PRO A 120 -2.67 -0.04 -14.43
CA PRO A 120 -2.38 -0.40 -15.81
C PRO A 120 -3.26 0.43 -16.77
N GLU A 121 -2.65 0.98 -17.82
CA GLU A 121 -3.33 1.70 -18.92
C GLU A 121 -4.24 0.81 -19.78
#